data_AF-A0A0Q9KMY9-F1
#
_entry.id   AF-A0A0Q9KMY9-F1
#
_cell.length_a   1.000
_cell.length_b   1.000
_cell.length_c   1.000
_cell.angle_alpha   90.00
_cell.angle_beta   90.00
_cell.angle_gamma   90.00
#
_symmetry.space_group_name_H-M   'P 1'
#
loop_
_entity.id
_entity.type
_entity.pdbx_description
1 polymer ?
#
loop_
_entity_poly.entity_id
_entity_poly.type
_entity_poly.pdbx_seq_one_letter_code
_entity_poly.pdbx_strand_id
1 'polypeptide(L)' 'MSEQVLDEVTMRLDQVDAVSRALEAGEDVRLTSRESYVYKRQGEACHVCGSRVRTQVVAGRNLFWCGNCQRRG' A
#
# COMPACT_ATOMS: atom_id res chain seq x y z
N MET A 1 17.49 -6.24 16.10
CA MET A 1 16.40 -6.51 15.13
C MET A 1 15.02 -6.34 15.73
N SER A 2 14.87 -6.41 17.06
CA SER A 2 13.57 -6.32 17.75
C SER A 2 13.13 -4.88 18.05
N GLU A 3 14.05 -3.99 18.42
CA GLU A 3 13.73 -2.59 18.81
C GLU A 3 13.32 -1.70 17.63
N GLN A 4 13.99 -1.82 16.48
CA GLN A 4 13.63 -1.06 15.27
C GLN A 4 12.25 -1.40 14.72
N VAL A 5 11.84 -2.67 14.84
CA VAL A 5 10.50 -3.11 14.42
C VAL A 5 9.44 -2.55 15.36
N LEU A 6 9.74 -2.42 16.66
CA LEU A 6 8.84 -1.83 17.65
C LEU A 6 8.66 -0.32 17.41
N ASP A 7 9.72 0.40 17.05
CA ASP A 7 9.66 1.82 16.68
C ASP A 7 8.78 2.05 15.44
N GLU A 8 8.94 1.23 14.39
CA GLU A 8 8.14 1.35 13.17
C GLU A 8 6.65 1.02 13.40
N VAL A 9 6.37 0.02 14.24
CA VAL A 9 4.99 -0.31 14.64
C VAL A 9 4.38 0.80 15.49
N THR A 10 5.14 1.38 16.41
CA THR A 10 4.67 2.48 17.28
C THR A 10 4.33 3.73 16.46
N MET A 11 5.19 4.10 15.50
CA MET A 11 4.94 5.20 14.57
C MET A 11 3.65 5.01 13.75
N ARG A 12 3.37 3.76 13.33
CA ARG A 12 2.12 3.44 12.60
C ARG A 12 0.88 3.56 13.49
N LEU A 13 0.99 3.21 14.77
CA LEU A 13 -0.11 3.34 15.73
C LEU A 13 -0.38 4.82 16.07
N ASP A 14 0.67 5.63 16.24
CA ASP A 14 0.54 7.07 16.45
C ASP A 14 -0.18 7.76 15.28
N GLN A 15 0.10 7.32 14.05
CA GLN A 15 -0.59 7.80 12.86
C GLN A 15 -2.08 7.44 12.88
N VAL A 16 -2.44 6.23 13.32
CA VAL A 16 -3.84 5.78 13.42
C VAL A 16 -4.60 6.59 14.48
N ASP A 17 -3.98 6.85 15.62
CA ASP A 17 -4.59 7.63 16.70
C ASP A 17 -4.82 9.08 16.28
N ALA A 18 -3.85 9.70 15.59
CA ALA A 18 -3.99 11.06 15.07
C ALA A 18 -5.16 11.17 14.08
N VAL A 19 -5.28 10.22 13.15
CA VAL A 19 -6.40 10.18 12.19
C VAL A 19 -7.73 9.97 12.91
N SER A 20 -7.77 9.07 13.90
CA SER A 20 -9.00 8.79 14.67
C SER A 20 -9.52 10.04 15.38
N ARG A 21 -8.65 10.78 16.08
CA ARG A 21 -9.04 12.02 16.77
C ARG A 21 -9.53 13.10 15.81
N ALA A 22 -8.88 13.26 14.66
CA ALA A 22 -9.29 14.23 13.64
C ALA A 22 -10.68 13.90 13.07
N LEU A 23 -10.97 12.62 12.84
CA LEU A 23 -12.31 12.17 12.44
C LEU A 23 -13.36 12.42 13.52
N GLU A 24 -13.05 12.14 14.79
CA GLU A 24 -13.94 12.42 15.93
C GLU A 24 -14.23 13.92 16.08
N ALA A 25 -13.26 14.78 15.77
CA ALA A 25 -13.42 16.23 15.73
C ALA A 25 -14.23 16.74 14.51
N GLY A 26 -14.61 15.85 13.58
CA GLY A 26 -15.38 16.21 12.39
C GLY A 26 -14.54 16.81 11.25
N GLU A 27 -13.24 16.59 11.22
CA GLU A 27 -12.34 17.10 10.17
C GLU A 27 -12.46 16.26 8.86
N ASP A 28 -12.34 16.89 7.68
CA ASP A 28 -12.26 16.18 6.39
C ASP A 28 -10.84 15.59 6.20
N VAL A 29 -10.58 14.47 6.86
CA VAL A 29 -9.30 13.77 6.78
C VAL A 29 -9.15 13.08 5.42
N ARG A 30 -8.35 13.66 4.53
CA ARG A 30 -8.04 13.12 3.19
C ARG A 30 -6.59 12.70 3.10
N LEU A 31 -6.35 11.48 2.65
CA LEU A 31 -5.02 11.06 2.21
C LEU A 31 -4.65 11.84 0.95
N THR A 32 -3.55 12.60 1.01
CA THR A 32 -3.02 13.40 -0.11
C THR A 32 -2.22 12.55 -1.10
N SER A 33 -1.71 11.40 -0.65
CA SER A 33 -1.03 10.40 -1.47
C SER A 33 -1.46 8.99 -1.09
N ARG A 34 -1.37 8.07 -2.05
CA ARG A 34 -1.54 6.63 -1.80
C ARG A 34 -0.46 5.85 -2.52
N GLU A 35 0.59 5.51 -1.79
CA GLU A 35 1.65 4.65 -2.31
C GLU A 35 1.08 3.24 -2.54
N SER A 36 1.20 2.76 -3.77
CA SER A 36 0.66 1.48 -4.19
C SER A 36 1.78 0.61 -4.72
N TYR A 37 1.86 -0.64 -4.26
CA TYR A 37 2.91 -1.55 -4.72
C TYR A 37 2.74 -1.94 -6.21
N VAL A 38 1.50 -2.02 -6.70
CA VAL A 38 1.19 -2.50 -8.07
C VAL A 38 0.22 -1.63 -8.86
N TYR A 39 -0.73 -0.95 -8.20
CA TYR A 39 -1.76 -0.18 -8.90
C TYR A 39 -1.18 1.01 -9.66
N LYS A 40 -1.55 1.16 -10.95
CA LYS A 40 -1.04 2.19 -11.87
C LYS A 40 0.49 2.23 -12.03
N ARG A 41 1.17 1.13 -11.68
CA ARG A 41 2.62 0.96 -11.83
C ARG A 41 3.00 -0.03 -12.93
N GLN A 42 2.11 -0.26 -13.90
CA GLN A 42 2.34 -1.20 -14.99
C GLN A 42 3.64 -0.89 -15.73
N GLY A 43 4.51 -1.89 -15.89
CA GLY A 43 5.82 -1.72 -16.52
C GLY A 43 6.96 -1.35 -15.55
N GLU A 44 6.66 -0.84 -14.35
CA GLU A 44 7.67 -0.53 -13.34
C GLU A 44 8.16 -1.77 -12.59
N ALA A 45 9.28 -1.65 -11.90
CA ALA A 45 9.83 -2.68 -11.03
C ALA A 45 8.98 -2.86 -9.75
N CYS A 46 8.68 -4.10 -9.38
CA CYS A 46 8.03 -4.43 -8.11
C CYS A 46 8.93 -4.01 -6.93
N HIS A 47 8.37 -3.32 -5.94
CA HIS A 47 9.13 -2.89 -4.75
C HIS A 47 9.65 -4.06 -3.89
N VAL A 48 9.07 -5.25 -4.03
CA VAL A 48 9.49 -6.44 -3.27
C VAL A 48 10.59 -7.22 -3.99
N CYS A 49 10.39 -7.55 -5.28
CA CYS A 49 11.26 -8.50 -5.99
C CYS A 49 11.87 -7.95 -7.28
N GLY A 50 11.67 -6.66 -7.60
CA GLY A 50 12.19 -6.01 -8.81
C GLY A 50 11.55 -6.43 -10.13
N SER A 51 10.76 -7.50 -10.15
CA SER A 51 10.10 -7.98 -11.38
C SER A 51 9.05 -7.00 -11.89
N ARG A 52 8.85 -6.96 -13.22
CA ARG A 52 7.91 -6.03 -13.84
C ARG A 52 6.47 -6.24 -13.34
N VAL A 53 5.83 -5.15 -12.90
CA VAL A 53 4.41 -5.13 -12.59
C VAL A 53 3.59 -5.28 -13.87
N ARG A 54 2.64 -6.22 -13.85
CA ARG A 54 1.76 -6.59 -14.96
C ARG A 54 0.40 -5.93 -14.83
N THR A 55 -0.29 -5.77 -15.95
CA THR A 55 -1.70 -5.37 -15.98
C THR A 55 -2.48 -6.15 -17.03
N GLN A 56 -3.77 -6.39 -16.76
CA GLN A 56 -4.71 -7.05 -17.67
C GLN A 56 -6.14 -6.67 -17.28
N VAL A 57 -7.03 -6.57 -18.26
CA VAL A 57 -8.48 -6.45 -18.01
C VAL A 57 -9.05 -7.82 -17.66
N VAL A 58 -9.61 -7.97 -16.46
CA VAL A 58 -10.29 -9.18 -15.98
C VAL A 58 -11.71 -8.80 -15.57
N ALA A 59 -12.72 -9.45 -16.14
CA ALA A 59 -14.13 -9.15 -15.90
C ALA A 59 -14.47 -7.64 -16.00
N GLY A 60 -13.89 -6.95 -16.99
CA GLY A 60 -14.11 -5.52 -17.23
C GLY A 60 -13.37 -4.57 -16.29
N ARG A 61 -12.44 -5.05 -15.46
CA ARG A 61 -11.62 -4.22 -14.56
C ARG A 61 -10.13 -4.40 -14.83
N ASN A 62 -9.35 -3.32 -14.75
CA ASN A 62 -7.89 -3.41 -14.78
C ASN A 62 -7.39 -4.07 -13.49
N LEU A 63 -6.80 -5.26 -13.63
CA LEU A 63 -6.04 -5.93 -12.59
C LEU A 63 -4.57 -5.55 -12.75
N PHE A 64 -3.90 -5.19 -11.66
CA PHE A 64 -2.46 -4.94 -11.61
C PHE A 64 -1.83 -5.91 -10.62
N TRP A 65 -0.73 -6.58 -10.98
CA TRP A 65 -0.08 -7.55 -10.09
C TRP A 65 1.40 -7.76 -10.40
N CYS A 66 2.16 -8.23 -9.41
CA CYS A 66 3.48 -8.80 -9.64
C CYS A 66 3.36 -10.32 -9.85
N GLY A 67 3.73 -10.81 -11.03
CA GLY A 67 3.64 -12.25 -11.35
C GLY A 67 4.53 -13.16 -10.47
N ASN A 68 5.57 -12.61 -9.84
CA ASN A 68 6.47 -13.38 -8.98
C ASN A 68 6.02 -13.41 -7.52
N CYS A 69 5.47 -12.30 -6.99
CA CYS A 69 5.02 -12.21 -5.60
C CYS A 69 3.58 -12.70 -5.40
N GLN A 70 2.69 -12.44 -6.36
CA GLN A 70 1.28 -12.79 -6.29
C GLN A 70 0.99 -14.02 -7.14
N ARG A 71 1.66 -15.13 -6.82
CA ARG A 71 1.43 -16.42 -7.49
C ARG A 71 0.07 -16.97 -7.07
N ARG A 72 -0.59 -17.72 -7.95
CA ARG A 72 -1.74 -18.55 -7.55
C ARG A 72 -1.19 -19.64 -6.63
N GLY A 73 -1.76 -19.77 -5.44
CA GLY A 73 -1.54 -20.92 -4.57
C GLY A 73 -2.12 -22.18 -5.16
#